data_AF-A0A091BMI6-F1
#
_entry.id   AF-A0A091BMI6-F1
#
_cell.length_a   1.000
_cell.length_b   1.000
_cell.length_c   1.000
_cell.angle_alpha   90.00
_cell.angle_beta   90.00
_cell.angle_gamma   90.00
#
_symmetry.space_group_name_H-M   'P 1'
#
loop_
_entity.id
_entity.type
_entity.pdbx_description
1 polymer ?
#
loop_
_entity_poly.entity_id
_entity_poly.type
_entity_poly.pdbx_seq_one_letter_code
_entity_poly.pdbx_strand_id
1 'polypeptide(L)'
;MRNASRIFLAIAVALSLSGCDIAQDIPLTPEEARKVASPFGMATRELVEDSTEGKVYRVMVESRRPASWGDATGAMWEAERRVCPDGERYQYLTEEPAKGQTEEDVTREHPAGTLFVRTLRCAPKPPYEFEFERPLSANEAYGRMVRRLVDAAPDTTGEKVVQPIVPSEVLPKYRAIEQSYGTSVHQHLPQCASGVQVRHPQIGMYPPDSVPAGPNHIAGYVAFIIECIDPTETAAAATPDA
;
A
#
# COMPACT_ATOMS: atom_id res chain seq x y z
N MET A 1 15.83 14.77 72.28
CA MET A 1 15.36 13.70 73.19
C MET A 1 14.19 12.96 72.54
N ARG A 2 14.18 11.61 72.63
CA ARG A 2 13.20 10.61 72.12
C ARG A 2 13.31 10.31 70.61
N ASN A 3 14.01 9.26 70.15
CA ASN A 3 13.93 7.80 70.35
C ASN A 3 12.62 7.14 69.90
N ALA A 4 12.68 6.43 68.77
CA ALA A 4 12.13 5.09 68.45
C ALA A 4 12.47 4.83 66.95
N SER A 5 13.40 3.99 66.52
CA SER A 5 13.84 2.63 66.87
C SER A 5 12.80 1.53 66.60
N ARG A 6 13.16 0.70 65.59
CA ARG A 6 12.72 -0.68 65.26
C ARG A 6 11.37 -0.75 64.52
N ILE A 7 11.25 -1.49 63.42
CA ILE A 7 11.41 -2.95 63.37
C ILE A 7 12.06 -3.39 62.04
N PHE A 8 13.18 -4.09 62.17
CA PHE A 8 13.68 -5.04 61.18
C PHE A 8 12.74 -6.25 61.18
N LEU A 9 12.11 -6.56 60.04
CA LEU A 9 11.63 -7.91 59.78
C LEU A 9 12.45 -8.46 58.61
N ALA A 10 13.45 -9.25 58.95
CA ALA A 10 14.22 -10.03 58.00
C ALA A 10 13.32 -11.15 57.47
N ILE A 11 12.84 -11.02 56.22
CA ILE A 11 12.34 -12.16 55.46
C ILE A 11 13.58 -12.86 54.92
N ALA A 12 13.95 -13.94 55.59
CA ALA A 12 14.88 -14.92 55.10
C ALA A 12 14.27 -15.61 53.87
N VAL A 13 14.65 -15.15 52.67
CA VAL A 13 14.44 -15.93 51.45
C VAL A 13 15.53 -16.99 51.42
N ALA A 14 15.23 -18.12 52.04
CA ALA A 14 16.02 -19.33 51.90
C ALA A 14 15.93 -19.81 50.44
N LEU A 15 17.11 -20.05 49.88
CA LEU A 15 17.36 -20.72 48.61
C LEU A 15 16.61 -22.05 48.51
N SER A 16 15.69 -22.16 47.57
CA SER A 16 15.27 -23.45 47.02
C SER A 16 14.51 -23.28 45.70
N LEU A 17 15.21 -22.91 44.62
CA LEU A 17 14.82 -23.26 43.24
C LEU A 17 16.08 -23.27 42.37
N SER A 18 16.84 -24.35 42.49
CA SER A 18 17.69 -24.86 41.42
C SER A 18 16.78 -25.41 40.32
N GLY A 19 16.80 -24.81 39.13
CA GLY A 19 16.12 -25.36 37.95
C GLY A 19 15.70 -24.29 36.95
N CYS A 20 16.33 -24.29 35.78
CA CYS A 20 15.88 -23.57 34.59
C CYS A 20 14.45 -23.96 34.23
N ASP A 21 13.57 -22.97 34.04
CA ASP A 21 12.46 -22.92 33.06
C ASP A 21 11.35 -21.98 33.56
N ILE A 22 11.63 -20.67 33.56
CA ILE A 22 10.58 -19.62 33.58
C ILE A 22 10.64 -18.87 32.24
N ALA A 23 10.77 -19.62 31.14
CA ALA A 23 10.81 -19.06 29.79
C ALA A 23 10.01 -19.87 28.74
N GLN A 24 9.25 -20.90 29.13
CA GLN A 24 8.59 -21.80 28.15
C GLN A 24 7.11 -21.55 27.85
N ASP A 25 6.34 -20.77 28.62
CA ASP A 25 4.87 -20.75 28.43
C ASP A 25 4.25 -19.36 28.21
N ILE A 26 4.89 -18.52 27.41
CA ILE A 26 4.09 -17.60 26.60
C ILE A 26 3.93 -18.31 25.26
N PRO A 27 2.78 -18.93 24.97
CA PRO A 27 2.57 -19.53 23.66
C PRO A 27 2.71 -18.40 22.63
N LEU A 28 3.83 -18.43 21.90
CA LEU A 28 4.04 -17.52 20.79
C LEU A 28 2.83 -17.70 19.88
N THR A 29 2.17 -16.59 19.57
CA THR A 29 1.16 -16.61 18.53
C THR A 29 1.82 -17.17 17.25
N PRO A 30 1.08 -17.83 16.35
CA PRO A 30 1.66 -18.32 15.10
C PRO A 30 2.43 -17.26 14.30
N GLU A 31 2.05 -15.99 14.45
CA GLU A 31 2.75 -14.85 13.86
C GLU A 31 4.10 -14.56 14.55
N GLU A 32 4.15 -14.58 15.87
CA GLU A 32 5.40 -14.39 16.64
C GLU A 32 6.36 -15.56 16.43
N ALA A 33 5.86 -16.80 16.40
CA ALA A 33 6.66 -17.97 16.09
C ALA A 33 7.27 -17.88 14.69
N ARG A 34 6.53 -17.38 13.69
CA ARG A 34 7.05 -17.12 12.34
C ARG A 34 8.10 -16.01 12.31
N LYS A 35 7.92 -14.92 13.06
CA LYS A 35 8.91 -13.83 13.15
C LYS A 35 10.21 -14.31 13.78
N VAL A 36 10.14 -15.11 14.84
CA VAL A 36 11.32 -15.69 15.52
C VAL A 36 12.00 -16.76 14.65
N ALA A 37 11.22 -17.56 13.92
CA ALA A 37 11.73 -18.57 13.00
C ALA A 37 12.23 -18.00 11.66
N SER A 38 12.04 -16.70 11.38
CA SER A 38 12.46 -16.11 10.11
C SER A 38 13.99 -16.23 9.95
N PRO A 39 14.49 -16.73 8.81
CA PRO A 39 15.93 -16.71 8.51
C PRO A 39 16.53 -15.30 8.39
N PHE A 40 15.72 -14.25 8.50
CA PHE A 40 16.08 -12.89 8.12
C PHE A 40 16.00 -11.89 9.28
N GLY A 41 16.76 -10.81 9.15
CA GLY A 41 16.54 -9.58 9.93
C GLY A 41 15.31 -8.79 9.45
N MET A 42 15.13 -7.59 10.00
CA MET A 42 14.13 -6.66 9.47
C MET A 42 14.51 -6.22 8.05
N ALA A 43 13.55 -6.24 7.14
CA ALA A 43 13.74 -5.66 5.81
C ALA A 43 14.00 -4.15 5.94
N THR A 44 14.94 -3.65 5.13
CA THR A 44 15.30 -2.23 5.05
C THR A 44 14.88 -1.66 3.70
N ARG A 45 14.67 -0.34 3.65
CA ARG A 45 14.28 0.38 2.44
C ARG A 45 15.22 1.55 2.20
N GLU A 46 15.69 1.68 0.97
CA GLU A 46 16.53 2.79 0.51
C GLU A 46 15.87 3.45 -0.71
N LEU A 47 15.77 4.78 -0.72
CA LEU A 47 15.38 5.54 -1.91
C LEU A 47 16.62 5.73 -2.78
N VAL A 48 16.56 5.27 -4.03
CA VAL A 48 17.69 5.32 -4.98
C VAL A 48 17.51 6.43 -6.01
N GLU A 49 16.27 6.68 -6.43
CA GLU A 49 15.95 7.68 -7.45
C GLU A 49 14.61 8.35 -7.14
N ASP A 50 14.53 9.66 -7.38
CA ASP A 50 13.30 10.46 -7.37
C ASP A 50 13.27 11.29 -8.65
N SER A 51 12.52 10.82 -9.66
CA SER A 51 12.47 11.41 -11.00
C SER A 51 11.04 11.60 -11.49
N THR A 52 10.88 12.18 -12.67
CA THR A 52 9.56 12.35 -13.32
C THR A 52 8.91 11.01 -13.68
N GLU A 53 9.70 9.94 -13.79
CA GLU A 53 9.19 8.58 -14.01
C GLU A 53 8.73 7.89 -12.72
N GLY A 54 8.88 8.56 -11.57
CA GLY A 54 8.48 8.06 -10.26
C GLY A 54 9.68 7.86 -9.33
N LYS A 55 9.45 7.07 -8.27
CA LYS A 55 10.45 6.84 -7.22
C LYS A 55 10.96 5.41 -7.28
N VAL A 56 12.27 5.24 -7.23
CA VAL A 56 12.90 3.91 -7.22
C VAL A 56 13.40 3.61 -5.83
N TYR A 57 12.98 2.48 -5.28
CA TYR A 57 13.38 1.99 -3.97
C TYR A 57 14.09 0.65 -4.07
N ARG A 58 15.08 0.42 -3.20
CA ARG A 58 15.62 -0.90 -2.91
C ARG A 58 15.04 -1.39 -1.59
N VAL A 59 14.45 -2.58 -1.62
CA VAL A 59 14.04 -3.33 -0.44
C VAL A 59 15.06 -4.44 -0.22
N MET A 60 15.65 -4.50 0.96
CA MET A 60 16.81 -5.33 1.23
C MET A 60 16.62 -6.15 2.50
N VAL A 61 17.06 -7.41 2.47
CA VAL A 61 17.06 -8.28 3.65
C VAL A 61 18.27 -9.20 3.63
N GLU A 62 18.95 -9.34 4.76
CA GLU A 62 20.13 -10.19 4.89
C GLU A 62 19.80 -11.48 5.63
N SER A 63 20.20 -12.62 5.07
CA SER A 63 19.99 -13.93 5.67
C SER A 63 20.95 -14.17 6.84
N ARG A 64 20.43 -14.67 7.96
CA ARG A 64 21.22 -15.10 9.14
C ARG A 64 21.64 -16.57 9.07
N ARG A 65 20.99 -17.34 8.19
CA ARG A 65 21.21 -18.76 7.91
C ARG A 65 20.98 -19.01 6.42
N PRO A 66 21.29 -20.20 5.87
CA PRO A 66 20.93 -20.51 4.50
C PRO A 66 19.45 -20.26 4.23
N ALA A 67 19.13 -19.61 3.11
CA ALA A 67 17.78 -19.14 2.80
C ALA A 67 17.54 -19.04 1.29
N SER A 68 16.29 -19.17 0.88
CA SER A 68 15.85 -19.08 -0.51
C SER A 68 15.23 -17.73 -0.86
N TRP A 69 15.00 -17.49 -2.15
CA TRP A 69 14.21 -16.33 -2.62
C TRP A 69 12.75 -16.39 -2.13
N GLY A 70 12.19 -17.59 -1.94
CA GLY A 70 10.88 -17.77 -1.32
C GLY A 70 10.84 -17.22 0.10
N ASP A 71 11.85 -17.54 0.90
CA ASP A 71 11.97 -17.03 2.27
C ASP A 71 12.19 -15.51 2.30
N ALA A 72 13.07 -15.00 1.41
CA ALA A 72 13.35 -13.57 1.30
C ALA A 72 12.10 -12.78 0.90
N THR A 73 11.32 -13.29 -0.05
CA THR A 73 10.03 -12.68 -0.47
C THR A 73 9.07 -12.58 0.72
N GLY A 74 8.95 -13.65 1.52
CA GLY A 74 8.14 -13.63 2.73
C GLY A 74 8.59 -12.59 3.75
N ALA A 75 9.92 -12.43 3.92
CA ALA A 75 10.50 -11.44 4.82
C ALA A 75 10.35 -9.99 4.30
N MET A 76 10.39 -9.78 3.00
CA MET A 76 10.25 -8.46 2.36
C MET A 76 8.79 -8.00 2.24
N TRP A 77 7.82 -8.92 2.27
CA TRP A 77 6.41 -8.66 1.93
C TRP A 77 5.81 -7.40 2.56
N GLU A 78 5.95 -7.20 3.88
CA GLU A 78 5.40 -6.02 4.55
C GLU A 78 6.12 -4.72 4.15
N ALA A 79 7.43 -4.78 3.89
CA ALA A 79 8.19 -3.63 3.40
C ALA A 79 7.79 -3.28 1.95
N GLU A 80 7.58 -4.28 1.10
CA GLU A 80 7.10 -4.09 -0.28
C GLU A 80 5.69 -3.51 -0.32
N ARG A 81 4.77 -3.97 0.54
CA ARG A 81 3.40 -3.44 0.61
C ARG A 81 3.33 -1.95 0.95
N ARG A 82 4.36 -1.44 1.63
CA ARG A 82 4.46 -0.04 2.08
C ARG A 82 5.53 0.74 1.32
N VAL A 83 6.14 0.13 0.30
CA VAL A 83 7.28 0.73 -0.40
C VAL A 83 6.85 1.97 -1.14
N CYS A 84 5.71 1.87 -1.84
CA CYS A 84 5.19 2.97 -2.62
C CYS A 84 4.33 3.90 -1.79
N PRO A 85 4.53 5.22 -1.94
CA PRO A 85 3.69 6.19 -1.28
C PRO A 85 2.24 5.97 -1.72
N ASP A 86 1.31 6.15 -0.78
CA ASP A 86 -0.12 6.15 -1.06
C ASP A 86 -0.70 4.85 -1.67
N GLY A 87 0.08 3.77 -1.67
CA GLY A 87 -0.27 2.47 -2.25
C GLY A 87 -0.27 2.44 -3.77
N GLU A 88 0.52 3.29 -4.43
CA GLU A 88 0.78 3.19 -5.87
C GLU A 88 1.26 1.79 -6.25
N ARG A 89 0.94 1.37 -7.48
CA ARG A 89 1.47 0.13 -8.03
C ARG A 89 2.99 0.28 -8.23
N TYR A 90 3.74 -0.73 -7.80
CA TYR A 90 5.15 -0.84 -8.14
C TYR A 90 5.35 -1.69 -9.38
N GLN A 91 6.44 -1.41 -10.09
CA GLN A 91 7.04 -2.26 -11.10
C GLN A 91 8.33 -2.87 -10.54
N TYR A 92 8.50 -4.18 -10.69
CA TYR A 92 9.78 -4.84 -10.41
C TYR A 92 10.79 -4.46 -11.50
N LEU A 93 11.96 -3.95 -11.08
CA LEU A 93 13.05 -3.62 -11.98
C LEU A 93 14.12 -4.71 -11.98
N THR A 94 14.69 -5.00 -10.80
CA THR A 94 15.79 -5.96 -10.65
C THR A 94 15.71 -6.70 -9.32
N GLU A 95 16.36 -7.85 -9.27
CA GLU A 95 16.53 -8.68 -8.07
C GLU A 95 18.00 -9.11 -7.95
N GLU A 96 18.57 -9.04 -6.74
CA GLU A 96 19.94 -9.48 -6.45
C GLU A 96 19.93 -10.36 -5.18
N PRO A 97 20.59 -11.53 -5.15
CA PRO A 97 21.21 -12.21 -6.28
C PRO A 97 20.18 -12.57 -7.36
N ALA A 98 20.57 -12.51 -8.63
CA ALA A 98 19.64 -12.77 -9.73
C ALA A 98 18.94 -14.13 -9.55
N LYS A 99 17.62 -14.09 -9.48
CA LYS A 99 16.78 -15.29 -9.50
C LYS A 99 16.68 -15.77 -10.95
N GLY A 100 16.92 -17.05 -11.20
CA GLY A 100 16.60 -17.63 -12.51
C GLY A 100 15.08 -17.68 -12.73
N GLN A 101 14.65 -18.07 -13.92
CA GLN A 101 13.22 -18.04 -14.28
C GLN A 101 12.44 -19.27 -13.81
N THR A 102 13.11 -20.26 -13.21
CA THR A 102 12.48 -21.54 -12.84
C THR A 102 12.02 -21.56 -11.38
N GLU A 103 11.11 -22.48 -11.05
CA GLU A 103 10.69 -22.71 -9.66
C GLU A 103 11.84 -23.19 -8.77
N GLU A 104 12.77 -23.98 -9.33
CA GLU A 104 14.00 -24.42 -8.66
C GLU A 104 14.90 -23.24 -8.27
N ASP A 105 14.93 -22.17 -9.07
CA ASP A 105 15.71 -20.97 -8.74
C ASP A 105 15.09 -20.17 -7.58
N VAL A 106 13.77 -20.30 -7.35
CA VAL A 106 13.08 -19.67 -6.21
C VAL A 106 13.46 -20.36 -4.89
N THR A 107 13.57 -21.69 -4.94
CA THR A 107 13.75 -22.56 -3.78
C THR A 107 15.21 -22.89 -3.50
N ARG A 108 16.12 -22.58 -4.44
CA ARG A 108 17.56 -22.72 -4.25
C ARG A 108 18.02 -21.93 -3.03
N GLU A 109 18.73 -22.61 -2.14
CA GLU A 109 19.32 -21.98 -0.96
C GLU A 109 20.58 -21.20 -1.33
N HIS A 110 20.68 -20.01 -0.74
CA HIS A 110 21.88 -19.18 -0.71
C HIS A 110 22.52 -19.28 0.68
N PRO A 111 23.85 -19.11 0.81
CA PRO A 111 24.52 -19.18 2.09
C PRO A 111 24.04 -18.08 3.07
N ALA A 112 24.31 -18.28 4.36
CA ALA A 112 24.12 -17.24 5.37
C ALA A 112 24.93 -15.98 5.03
N GLY A 113 24.42 -14.79 5.40
CA GLY A 113 25.00 -13.49 5.04
C GLY A 113 24.67 -13.05 3.62
N THR A 114 23.80 -13.77 2.91
CA THR A 114 23.35 -13.34 1.58
C THR A 114 22.41 -12.16 1.73
N LEU A 115 22.76 -11.04 1.07
CA LEU A 115 21.89 -9.89 0.94
C LEU A 115 20.97 -10.10 -0.27
N PHE A 116 19.67 -10.21 -0.01
CA PHE A 116 18.64 -10.20 -1.02
C PHE A 116 18.15 -8.77 -1.21
N VAL A 117 18.02 -8.32 -2.45
CA VAL A 117 17.67 -6.97 -2.85
C VAL A 117 16.61 -7.03 -3.94
N ARG A 118 15.53 -6.27 -3.76
CA ARG A 118 14.54 -5.99 -4.80
C ARG A 118 14.50 -4.52 -5.11
N THR A 119 14.66 -4.18 -6.38
CA THR A 119 14.54 -2.81 -6.87
C THR A 119 13.15 -2.62 -7.47
N LEU A 120 12.42 -1.65 -6.94
CA LEU A 120 11.02 -1.39 -7.26
C LEU A 120 10.86 0.05 -7.71
N ARG A 121 10.13 0.29 -8.80
CA ARG A 121 9.72 1.62 -9.22
C ARG A 121 8.26 1.84 -8.86
N CYS A 122 7.99 2.87 -8.07
CA CYS A 122 6.66 3.36 -7.80
C CYS A 122 6.25 4.35 -8.88
N ALA A 123 5.04 4.19 -9.42
CA ALA A 123 4.50 5.11 -10.41
C ALA A 123 4.52 6.56 -9.89
N PRO A 124 4.74 7.55 -10.78
CA PRO A 124 4.60 8.94 -10.40
C PRO A 124 3.11 9.25 -10.17
N LYS A 125 2.86 10.30 -9.38
CA LYS A 125 1.52 10.87 -9.21
C LYS A 125 0.88 11.11 -10.59
N PRO A 126 -0.36 10.66 -10.84
CA PRO A 126 -1.01 10.86 -12.12
C PRO A 126 -1.15 12.34 -12.46
N PRO A 127 -1.04 12.74 -13.75
CA PRO A 127 -1.09 14.15 -14.16
C PRO A 127 -2.47 14.80 -13.93
N TYR A 128 -3.51 13.99 -13.73
CA TYR A 128 -4.87 14.43 -13.40
C TYR A 128 -5.13 14.50 -11.88
N GLU A 129 -4.10 14.28 -11.05
CA GLU A 129 -4.17 14.54 -9.62
C GLU A 129 -3.66 15.96 -9.31
N PHE A 130 -4.45 16.72 -8.56
CA PHE A 130 -4.15 18.09 -8.13
C PHE A 130 -4.45 18.28 -6.65
N GLU A 131 -3.96 19.37 -6.09
CA GLU A 131 -4.23 19.75 -4.70
C GLU A 131 -5.27 20.88 -4.63
N PHE A 132 -6.20 20.79 -3.69
CA PHE A 132 -7.08 21.90 -3.34
C PHE A 132 -6.32 22.92 -2.48
N GLU A 133 -6.59 24.21 -2.65
CA GLU A 133 -5.96 25.27 -1.86
C GLU A 133 -6.25 25.17 -0.35
N ARG A 134 -7.38 24.56 0.01
CA ARG A 134 -7.85 24.36 1.39
C ARG A 134 -8.84 23.21 1.46
N PRO A 135 -9.13 22.67 2.65
CA PRO A 135 -10.30 21.83 2.87
C PRO A 135 -11.58 22.54 2.43
N LEU A 136 -12.41 21.79 1.71
CA LEU A 136 -13.70 22.24 1.20
C LEU A 136 -14.82 21.48 1.92
N SER A 137 -16.00 22.09 2.00
CA SER A 137 -17.20 21.30 2.30
C SER A 137 -17.48 20.30 1.19
N ALA A 138 -18.23 19.23 1.49
CA ALA A 138 -18.57 18.21 0.50
C ALA A 138 -19.27 18.81 -0.75
N ASN A 139 -20.15 19.80 -0.55
CA ASN A 139 -20.84 20.48 -1.65
C ASN A 139 -19.90 21.35 -2.50
N GLU A 140 -18.97 22.07 -1.87
CA GLU A 140 -17.96 22.86 -2.59
C GLU A 140 -17.03 21.94 -3.39
N ALA A 141 -16.56 20.84 -2.79
CA ALA A 141 -15.71 19.86 -3.46
C ALA A 141 -16.44 19.23 -4.64
N TYR A 142 -17.68 18.77 -4.44
CA TYR A 142 -18.53 18.23 -5.49
C TYR A 142 -18.68 19.21 -6.66
N GLY A 143 -19.07 20.47 -6.38
CA GLY A 143 -19.23 21.49 -7.41
C GLY A 143 -17.94 21.79 -8.18
N ARG A 144 -16.79 21.83 -7.50
CA ARG A 144 -15.48 22.03 -8.16
C ARG A 144 -15.09 20.83 -9.03
N MET A 145 -15.29 19.61 -8.56
CA MET A 145 -14.98 18.40 -9.31
C MET A 145 -15.87 18.25 -10.54
N VAL A 146 -17.19 18.48 -10.41
CA VAL A 146 -18.12 18.45 -11.54
C VAL A 146 -17.76 19.50 -12.59
N ARG A 147 -17.40 20.72 -12.17
CA ARG A 147 -16.95 21.76 -13.11
C ARG A 147 -15.72 21.30 -13.90
N ARG A 148 -14.73 20.70 -13.23
CA ARG A 148 -13.55 20.15 -13.93
C ARG A 148 -13.90 19.04 -14.92
N LEU A 149 -14.87 18.17 -14.60
CA LEU A 149 -15.33 17.15 -15.54
C LEU A 149 -16.03 17.78 -16.76
N VAL A 150 -16.84 18.81 -16.56
CA VAL A 150 -17.48 19.56 -17.66
C VAL A 150 -16.43 20.26 -18.52
N ASP A 151 -15.44 20.91 -17.90
CA ASP A 151 -14.37 21.60 -18.63
C ASP A 151 -13.50 20.61 -19.43
N ALA A 152 -13.27 19.40 -18.89
CA ALA A 152 -12.50 18.35 -19.56
C ALA A 152 -13.26 17.63 -20.68
N ALA A 153 -14.59 17.61 -20.62
CA ALA A 153 -15.47 16.92 -21.56
C ALA A 153 -16.82 17.64 -21.68
N PRO A 154 -16.90 18.79 -22.38
CA PRO A 154 -18.11 19.63 -22.40
C PRO A 154 -19.31 18.94 -23.07
N ASP A 155 -19.03 18.06 -24.04
CA ASP A 155 -20.05 17.39 -24.85
C ASP A 155 -20.42 15.99 -24.33
N THR A 156 -19.88 15.58 -23.18
CA THR A 156 -20.17 14.24 -22.61
C THR A 156 -21.63 14.13 -22.17
N THR A 157 -22.27 13.04 -22.58
CA THR A 157 -23.58 12.61 -22.07
C THR A 157 -23.45 11.63 -20.90
N GLY A 158 -22.22 11.26 -20.52
CA GLY A 158 -21.95 10.32 -19.43
C GLY A 158 -22.31 10.86 -18.05
N GLU A 159 -22.55 9.91 -17.13
CA GLU A 159 -22.79 10.22 -15.72
C GLU A 159 -21.50 10.76 -15.08
N LYS A 160 -21.62 11.90 -14.41
CA LYS A 160 -20.51 12.52 -13.68
C LYS A 160 -20.53 12.03 -12.25
N VAL A 161 -19.56 11.19 -11.90
CA VAL A 161 -19.43 10.61 -10.57
C VAL A 161 -18.40 11.41 -9.78
N VAL A 162 -18.72 11.70 -8.51
CA VAL A 162 -17.78 12.30 -7.56
C VAL A 162 -17.90 11.54 -6.25
N GLN A 163 -16.78 11.01 -5.74
CA GLN A 163 -16.75 10.20 -4.53
C GLN A 163 -15.63 10.68 -3.58
N PRO A 164 -15.86 10.66 -2.25
CA PRO A 164 -14.82 10.97 -1.28
C PRO A 164 -13.76 9.87 -1.26
N ILE A 165 -12.51 10.26 -1.10
CA ILE A 165 -11.38 9.36 -0.89
C ILE A 165 -11.14 9.25 0.61
N VAL A 166 -11.36 8.05 1.16
CA VAL A 166 -11.24 7.77 2.59
C VAL A 166 -10.14 6.72 2.80
N PRO A 167 -8.86 7.14 2.86
CA PRO A 167 -7.77 6.20 3.03
C PRO A 167 -7.74 5.63 4.45
N SER A 168 -7.15 4.45 4.58
CA SER A 168 -6.85 3.82 5.87
C SER A 168 -5.52 3.07 5.78
N GLU A 169 -5.02 2.56 6.90
CA GLU A 169 -3.78 1.76 6.92
C GLU A 169 -3.83 0.53 6.01
N VAL A 170 -5.03 -0.06 5.85
CA VAL A 170 -5.25 -1.27 5.03
C VAL A 170 -5.72 -0.94 3.62
N LEU A 171 -6.23 0.27 3.38
CA LEU A 171 -6.71 0.75 2.10
C LEU A 171 -6.06 2.11 1.77
N PRO A 172 -4.84 2.11 1.21
CA PRO A 172 -4.16 3.32 0.80
C PRO A 172 -4.92 4.12 -0.26
N LYS A 173 -4.58 5.40 -0.43
CA LYS A 173 -5.25 6.35 -1.33
C LYS A 173 -5.60 5.75 -2.70
N TYR A 174 -4.61 5.22 -3.43
CA TYR A 174 -4.86 4.74 -4.80
C TYR A 174 -5.67 3.46 -4.85
N ARG A 175 -5.56 2.59 -3.85
CA ARG A 175 -6.46 1.45 -3.73
C ARG A 175 -7.89 1.85 -3.41
N ALA A 176 -8.09 2.87 -2.57
CA ALA A 176 -9.42 3.42 -2.33
C ALA A 176 -10.04 3.98 -3.61
N ILE A 177 -9.23 4.66 -4.44
CA ILE A 177 -9.64 5.18 -5.75
C ILE A 177 -10.00 4.03 -6.73
N GLU A 178 -9.15 3.00 -6.83
CA GLU A 178 -9.45 1.81 -7.66
C GLU A 178 -10.76 1.13 -7.22
N GLN A 179 -10.98 1.01 -5.91
CA GLN A 179 -12.22 0.46 -5.36
C GLN A 179 -13.45 1.32 -5.70
N SER A 180 -13.31 2.65 -5.67
CA SER A 180 -14.33 3.60 -6.11
C SER A 180 -14.70 3.41 -7.58
N TYR A 181 -13.71 3.27 -8.47
CA TYR A 181 -13.95 2.96 -9.88
C TYR A 181 -14.65 1.61 -10.04
N GLY A 182 -14.13 0.55 -9.41
CA GLY A 182 -14.69 -0.80 -9.52
C GLY A 182 -16.13 -0.88 -9.02
N THR A 183 -16.45 -0.20 -7.93
CA THR A 183 -17.82 -0.13 -7.38
C THR A 183 -18.76 0.55 -8.36
N SER A 184 -18.33 1.67 -8.93
CA SER A 184 -19.16 2.44 -9.86
C SER A 184 -19.36 1.69 -11.18
N VAL A 185 -18.32 1.05 -11.73
CA VAL A 185 -18.44 0.16 -12.89
C VAL A 185 -19.42 -0.98 -12.60
N HIS A 186 -19.28 -1.65 -11.46
CA HIS A 186 -20.16 -2.76 -11.09
C HIS A 186 -21.64 -2.35 -11.02
N GLN A 187 -21.93 -1.16 -10.49
CA GLN A 187 -23.29 -0.62 -10.41
C GLN A 187 -23.90 -0.28 -11.78
N HIS A 188 -23.07 0.10 -12.75
CA HIS A 188 -23.53 0.50 -14.09
C HIS A 188 -23.56 -0.65 -15.10
N LEU A 189 -22.79 -1.73 -14.88
CA LEU A 189 -22.74 -2.89 -15.78
C LEU A 189 -24.12 -3.44 -16.16
N PRO A 190 -25.12 -3.57 -15.26
CA PRO A 190 -26.45 -4.07 -15.62
C PRO A 190 -27.21 -3.18 -16.62
N GLN A 191 -26.81 -1.91 -16.75
CA GLN A 191 -27.45 -0.91 -17.62
C GLN A 191 -26.76 -0.78 -18.98
N CYS A 192 -25.56 -1.35 -19.13
CA CYS A 192 -24.74 -1.21 -20.32
C CYS A 192 -24.53 -2.55 -21.02
N ALA A 193 -25.24 -2.76 -22.14
CA ALA A 193 -25.24 -4.03 -22.88
C ALA A 193 -23.85 -4.49 -23.36
N SER A 194 -22.95 -3.55 -23.66
CA SER A 194 -21.61 -3.83 -24.23
C SER A 194 -20.45 -3.51 -23.28
N GLY A 195 -20.75 -3.15 -22.03
CA GLY A 195 -19.76 -2.80 -21.02
C GLY A 195 -19.75 -1.32 -20.64
N VAL A 196 -18.93 -0.99 -19.66
CA VAL A 196 -18.82 0.34 -19.05
C VAL A 196 -17.42 0.87 -19.26
N GLN A 197 -17.29 2.14 -19.63
CA GLN A 197 -16.03 2.87 -19.68
C GLN A 197 -15.99 3.96 -18.60
N VAL A 198 -14.83 4.10 -17.96
CA VAL A 198 -14.50 5.23 -17.09
C VAL A 198 -13.62 6.19 -17.87
N ARG A 199 -14.01 7.47 -17.93
CA ARG A 199 -13.31 8.53 -18.69
C ARG A 199 -13.01 9.74 -17.81
N HIS A 200 -12.04 10.53 -18.24
CA HIS A 200 -11.64 11.81 -17.63
C HIS A 200 -11.48 11.74 -16.10
N PRO A 201 -10.69 10.80 -15.56
CA PRO A 201 -10.45 10.76 -14.12
C PRO A 201 -9.82 12.07 -13.66
N GLN A 202 -10.24 12.54 -12.48
CA GLN A 202 -9.75 13.72 -11.78
C GLN A 202 -9.59 13.35 -10.30
N ILE A 203 -8.45 13.67 -9.71
CA ILE A 203 -8.20 13.42 -8.28
C ILE A 203 -7.87 14.75 -7.63
N GLY A 204 -8.75 15.23 -6.75
CA GLY A 204 -8.51 16.43 -5.95
C GLY A 204 -8.16 16.03 -4.53
N MET A 205 -6.94 16.30 -4.08
CA MET A 205 -6.46 16.00 -2.73
C MET A 205 -6.48 17.25 -1.85
N TYR A 206 -6.78 17.10 -0.57
CA TYR A 206 -6.56 18.19 0.39
C TYR A 206 -5.07 18.31 0.74
N PRO A 207 -4.61 19.52 1.12
CA PRO A 207 -3.26 19.71 1.61
C PRO A 207 -2.97 18.77 2.79
N PRO A 208 -1.83 18.06 2.83
CA PRO A 208 -1.52 17.08 3.88
C PRO A 208 -1.68 17.61 5.30
N ASP A 209 -1.27 18.86 5.53
CA ASP A 209 -1.31 19.52 6.85
C ASP A 209 -2.71 19.92 7.30
N SER A 210 -3.69 19.85 6.40
CA SER A 210 -5.07 20.31 6.64
C SER A 210 -6.04 19.18 6.98
N VAL A 211 -5.59 17.93 6.87
CA VAL A 211 -6.41 16.74 7.08
C VAL A 211 -6.18 16.23 8.52
N PRO A 212 -7.24 16.11 9.35
CA PRO A 212 -7.09 15.58 10.70
C PRO A 212 -6.50 14.17 10.69
N ALA A 213 -5.49 13.93 11.54
CA ALA A 213 -4.97 12.60 11.76
C ALA A 213 -6.06 11.73 12.42
N GLY A 214 -6.45 10.64 11.76
CA GLY A 214 -7.43 9.70 12.32
C GLY A 214 -8.00 8.73 11.28
N PRO A 215 -8.64 7.64 11.73
CA PRO A 215 -9.32 6.73 10.83
C PRO A 215 -10.54 7.42 10.18
N ASN A 216 -10.82 7.07 8.91
CA ASN A 216 -11.98 7.52 8.14
C ASN A 216 -12.04 9.03 7.82
N HIS A 217 -10.91 9.73 7.80
CA HIS A 217 -10.88 11.11 7.29
C HIS A 217 -11.04 11.13 5.77
N ILE A 218 -11.68 12.18 5.24
CA ILE A 218 -11.73 12.42 3.80
C ILE A 218 -10.43 13.12 3.40
N ALA A 219 -9.58 12.43 2.65
CA ALA A 219 -8.31 12.98 2.16
C ALA A 219 -8.48 13.80 0.88
N GLY A 220 -9.61 13.62 0.18
CA GLY A 220 -9.87 14.26 -1.09
C GLY A 220 -11.10 13.69 -1.77
N TYR A 221 -11.21 13.94 -3.06
CA TYR A 221 -12.29 13.44 -3.92
C TYR A 221 -11.72 12.91 -5.23
N VAL A 222 -12.26 11.79 -5.68
CA VAL A 222 -12.09 11.32 -7.05
C VAL A 222 -13.34 11.65 -7.84
N ALA A 223 -13.17 12.09 -9.08
CA ALA A 223 -14.27 12.32 -10.00
C ALA A 223 -13.93 11.77 -11.38
N PHE A 224 -14.95 11.32 -12.09
CA PHE A 224 -14.81 10.70 -13.40
C PHE A 224 -16.17 10.67 -14.10
N ILE A 225 -16.13 10.37 -15.39
CA ILE A 225 -17.31 10.16 -16.21
C ILE A 225 -17.49 8.66 -16.43
N ILE A 226 -18.71 8.16 -16.23
CA ILE A 226 -19.13 6.81 -16.61
C ILE A 226 -20.00 6.87 -17.86
N GLU A 227 -19.64 6.07 -18.85
CA GLU A 227 -20.39 5.90 -20.10
C GLU A 227 -20.56 4.40 -20.40
N CYS A 228 -21.69 4.04 -21.03
CA CYS A 228 -21.81 2.73 -21.65
C CYS A 228 -20.99 2.71 -22.93
N ILE A 229 -20.27 1.61 -23.17
CA ILE A 229 -19.55 1.41 -24.43
C ILE A 229 -20.58 1.21 -25.54
N ASP A 230 -20.49 1.99 -26.62
CA ASP A 230 -21.26 1.74 -27.83
C ASP A 230 -20.58 0.60 -28.63
N PRO A 231 -21.28 -0.49 -28.95
CA PRO A 231 -20.72 -1.57 -29.75
C PRO A 231 -20.22 -1.12 -31.14
N THR A 232 -20.74 -0.01 -31.68
CA THR A 232 -20.31 0.51 -32.99
C THR A 232 -18.99 1.29 -32.94
N GLU A 233 -18.64 1.89 -31.81
CA GLU A 233 -17.37 2.62 -31.63
C GLU A 233 -16.17 1.65 -31.56
N THR A 234 -16.39 0.46 -31.01
CA THR A 234 -15.35 -0.59 -30.88
C THR A 234 -14.93 -1.18 -32.23
N ALA A 235 -15.84 -1.21 -33.22
CA ALA A 235 -15.56 -1.78 -34.54
C ALA A 235 -14.67 -0.86 -35.41
N ALA A 236 -14.73 0.46 -35.20
CA ALA A 236 -13.93 1.42 -35.96
C ALA A 236 -12.44 1.43 -35.55
N ALA A 237 -12.13 1.11 -34.28
CA ALA A 237 -10.75 1.08 -33.77
C ALA A 237 -9.97 -0.18 -34.15
N ALA A 238 -10.62 -1.21 -34.70
CA ALA A 238 -10.04 -2.53 -34.97
C ALA A 238 -9.63 -2.76 -36.44
N THR A 239 -9.62 -1.73 -37.29
CA THR A 239 -9.11 -1.86 -38.67
C THR A 239 -7.66 -1.36 -38.71
N PRO A 240 -6.64 -2.23 -38.63
CA PRO A 240 -5.29 -1.84 -39.03
C PRO A 240 -5.32 -1.55 -40.53
N ASP A 241 -4.77 -0.41 -40.94
CA ASP A 241 -4.54 -0.09 -42.35
C ASP A 241 -3.89 -1.30 -43.05
N ALA A 242 -4.56 -1.82 -44.07
CA ALA A 242 -4.12 -2.93 -44.89
C ALA A 242 -3.12 -2.47 -45.97
#